data_AF-A0A976D1N0-F1
#
_entry.id   AF-A0A976D1N0-F1
#
_cell.length_a   1.000
_cell.length_b   1.000
_cell.length_c   1.000
_cell.angle_alpha   90.00
_cell.angle_beta   90.00
_cell.angle_gamma   90.00
#
_symmetry.space_group_name_H-M   'P 1'
#
loop_
_entity.id
_entity.type
_entity.pdbx_description
1 polymer ?
#
loop_
_entity_poly.entity_id
_entity_poly.type
_entity_poly.pdbx_seq_one_letter_code
_entity_poly.pdbx_strand_id
1 'polypeptide(L)'
;MKNFFASSRIWAQLGWVVIFVFCVHPSAMAQSATPAEGPLTIYVVRHAEKDTVDKVNPALSALGEQRAKDLCQAFGKEMPQKVFSTNTRRTLQ
;
A
#
# COMPACT_ATOMS: atom_id res chain seq x y z
N MET A 1 58.08 28.23 -47.24
CA MET A 1 56.86 27.55 -46.76
C MET A 1 56.33 28.35 -45.58
N LYS A 2 55.72 29.52 -45.76
CA LYS A 2 54.28 29.82 -45.88
C LYS A 2 53.35 29.01 -44.95
N ASN A 3 52.94 29.69 -43.86
CA ASN A 3 51.58 29.70 -43.27
C ASN A 3 51.22 28.43 -42.46
N PHE A 4 50.37 28.39 -41.43
CA PHE A 4 49.27 29.25 -40.98
C PHE A 4 48.79 28.75 -39.59
N PHE A 5 48.53 29.66 -38.65
CA PHE A 5 47.47 29.70 -37.62
C PHE A 5 46.78 28.45 -37.04
N ALA A 6 46.53 28.54 -35.72
CA ALA A 6 45.31 28.13 -34.97
C ALA A 6 45.07 26.62 -34.75
N SER A 7 44.40 26.13 -33.71
CA SER A 7 43.94 26.64 -32.42
C SER A 7 43.46 25.44 -31.58
N SER A 8 43.51 25.58 -30.25
CA SER A 8 42.54 25.08 -29.27
C SER A 8 41.70 23.84 -29.62
N ARG A 9 42.00 22.65 -29.07
CA ARG A 9 41.01 21.54 -29.06
C ARG A 9 41.32 20.30 -28.21
N ILE A 10 41.78 20.45 -26.96
CA ILE A 10 42.02 19.27 -26.09
C ILE A 10 41.27 19.31 -24.74
N TRP A 11 40.59 20.42 -24.39
CA TRP A 11 39.79 20.52 -23.17
C TRP A 11 38.31 20.13 -23.35
N ALA A 12 38.00 19.10 -24.16
CA ALA A 12 36.61 18.72 -24.45
C ALA A 12 36.40 17.20 -24.63
N GLN A 13 37.15 16.36 -23.91
CA GLN A 13 36.95 14.89 -23.97
C GLN A 13 36.69 14.21 -22.61
N LEU A 14 36.42 14.96 -21.53
CA LEU A 14 36.07 14.42 -20.21
C LEU A 14 34.67 14.86 -19.73
N GLY A 15 33.79 15.27 -20.65
CA GLY A 15 32.43 15.72 -20.32
C GLY A 15 31.31 14.76 -20.72
N TRP A 16 31.60 13.68 -21.44
CA TRP A 16 30.57 12.84 -22.09
C TRP A 16 30.31 11.48 -21.43
N VAL A 17 31.06 11.10 -20.40
CA VAL A 17 30.87 9.81 -19.70
C VAL A 17 29.99 9.93 -18.45
N VAL A 18 29.72 11.13 -17.95
CA VAL A 18 28.95 11.35 -16.70
C VAL A 18 27.43 11.55 -16.93
N ILE A 19 26.98 11.73 -18.18
CA ILE A 19 25.57 11.99 -18.50
C ILE A 19 24.76 10.71 -18.82
N PHE A 20 25.42 9.56 -19.06
CA PHE A 20 24.72 8.34 -19.50
C PHE A 20 24.30 7.36 -18.38
N VAL A 21 24.56 7.67 -17.10
CA VAL A 21 24.28 6.77 -15.97
C VAL A 21 23.02 7.16 -15.18
N PHE A 22 22.37 8.29 -15.49
CA PHE A 22 21.22 8.81 -14.72
C PHE A 22 19.87 8.80 -15.46
N CYS A 23 19.73 7.99 -16.51
CA CYS A 23 18.45 7.79 -17.21
C CYS A 23 18.06 6.30 -17.28
N VAL A 24 18.30 5.53 -16.22
CA VAL A 24 17.53 4.30 -16.01
C VAL A 24 16.20 4.72 -15.40
N HIS A 25 15.23 5.08 -16.26
CA HIS A 25 13.85 5.26 -15.85
C HIS A 25 13.40 4.00 -15.10
N PRO A 26 12.93 4.09 -13.84
CA PRO A 26 12.09 3.05 -13.31
C PRO A 26 10.76 3.16 -14.07
N SER A 27 10.63 2.39 -15.16
CA SER A 27 9.32 2.12 -15.74
C SER A 27 8.47 1.55 -14.61
N ALA A 28 7.52 2.35 -14.13
CA ALA A 28 6.49 1.89 -13.21
C ALA A 28 5.80 0.70 -13.88
N MET A 29 6.12 -0.51 -13.41
CA MET A 29 5.42 -1.70 -13.82
C MET A 29 3.98 -1.55 -13.32
N ALA A 30 3.08 -1.18 -14.24
CA ALA A 30 1.66 -1.29 -14.01
C ALA A 30 1.35 -2.78 -13.88
N GLN A 31 1.30 -3.25 -12.63
CA GLN A 31 0.94 -4.62 -12.33
C GLN A 31 -0.56 -4.76 -12.62
N SER A 32 -0.88 -5.28 -13.81
CA SER A 32 -2.23 -5.68 -14.15
C SER A 32 -2.66 -6.74 -13.15
N ALA A 33 -3.66 -6.41 -12.34
CA ALA A 33 -4.27 -7.38 -11.44
C ALA A 33 -4.91 -8.48 -12.30
N THR A 34 -4.36 -9.68 -12.25
CA THR A 34 -5.01 -10.85 -12.83
C THR A 34 -6.36 -11.03 -12.12
N PRO A 35 -7.48 -11.14 -12.86
CA PRO A 35 -8.77 -11.44 -12.25
C PRO A 35 -8.65 -12.76 -11.49
N ALA A 36 -9.07 -12.77 -10.22
CA ALA A 36 -9.14 -14.01 -9.46
C ALA A 36 -10.26 -14.87 -10.06
N GLU A 37 -9.90 -15.96 -10.74
CA GLU A 37 -10.85 -16.98 -11.18
C GLU A 37 -11.30 -17.81 -9.98
N GLY A 38 -12.56 -17.66 -9.59
CA GLY A 38 -13.18 -18.44 -8.50
C GLY A 38 -14.39 -17.75 -7.88
N PRO A 39 -15.21 -18.48 -7.09
CA PRO A 39 -16.32 -17.90 -6.36
C PRO A 39 -15.81 -16.91 -5.30
N LEU A 40 -16.38 -15.70 -5.26
CA LEU A 40 -16.10 -14.69 -4.25
C LEU A 40 -17.14 -14.77 -3.14
N THR A 41 -16.71 -15.02 -1.91
CA THR A 41 -17.58 -14.98 -0.73
C THR A 41 -17.34 -13.68 0.04
N ILE A 42 -18.41 -12.93 0.30
CA ILE A 42 -18.36 -11.66 1.03
C ILE A 42 -19.14 -11.80 2.33
N TYR A 43 -18.46 -11.57 3.46
CA TYR A 43 -19.07 -11.51 4.78
C TYR A 43 -19.32 -10.05 5.15
N VAL A 44 -20.59 -9.69 5.36
CA VAL A 44 -20.97 -8.35 5.86
C VAL A 44 -21.26 -8.47 7.35
N VAL A 45 -20.43 -7.81 8.16
CA VAL A 45 -20.48 -7.90 9.61
C VAL A 45 -20.78 -6.54 10.21
N ARG A 46 -21.67 -6.51 11.21
CA ARG A 46 -21.89 -5.34 12.08
C ARG A 46 -20.93 -5.40 13.27
N HIS A 47 -20.43 -4.25 13.72
CA HIS A 47 -19.66 -4.16 14.97
C HIS A 47 -20.44 -4.71 16.19
N ALA A 48 -19.72 -5.20 17.18
CA ALA A 48 -20.30 -5.68 18.43
C ALA A 48 -20.83 -4.53 19.31
N GLU A 49 -21.39 -4.85 20.48
CA GLU A 49 -21.97 -3.88 21.41
C GLU A 49 -20.96 -2.81 21.81
N LYS A 50 -21.26 -1.56 21.48
CA LYS A 50 -20.49 -0.40 21.90
C LYS A 50 -20.74 -0.05 23.37
N ASP A 51 -19.74 0.51 24.02
CA ASP A 51 -19.91 1.21 25.28
C ASP A 51 -20.63 2.56 25.07
N THR A 52 -21.04 3.19 26.16
CA THR A 52 -21.82 4.43 26.22
C THR A 52 -21.05 5.61 26.80
N VAL A 53 -19.82 5.38 27.29
CA VAL A 53 -18.97 6.40 27.94
C VAL A 53 -18.58 7.53 26.97
N ASP A 54 -18.12 7.18 25.77
CA ASP A 54 -17.75 8.15 24.71
C ASP A 54 -18.86 8.22 23.65
N LYS A 55 -19.43 9.41 23.45
CA LYS A 55 -20.52 9.62 22.49
C LYS A 55 -20.04 9.76 21.04
N VAL A 56 -18.78 10.14 20.82
CA VAL A 56 -18.23 10.46 19.50
C VAL A 56 -17.63 9.21 18.86
N ASN A 57 -16.78 8.48 19.60
CA ASN A 57 -16.13 7.28 19.09
C ASN A 57 -16.06 6.16 20.15
N PRO A 58 -17.22 5.64 20.59
CA PRO A 58 -17.26 4.64 21.66
C PRO A 58 -16.43 3.41 21.30
N ALA A 59 -15.74 2.89 22.31
CA ALA A 59 -15.14 1.56 22.26
C ALA A 59 -16.22 0.47 22.30
N LEU A 60 -15.82 -0.78 22.12
CA LEU A 60 -16.65 -1.92 22.49
C LEU A 60 -16.84 -1.97 24.01
N SER A 61 -18.00 -2.45 24.43
CA SER A 61 -18.23 -2.87 25.82
C SER A 61 -17.50 -4.20 26.08
N ALA A 62 -17.28 -4.56 27.35
CA ALA A 62 -16.66 -5.85 27.69
C ALA A 62 -17.41 -7.06 27.09
N LEU A 63 -18.75 -7.00 27.04
CA LEU A 63 -19.57 -8.01 26.38
C LEU A 63 -19.37 -7.99 24.85
N GLY A 64 -19.27 -6.80 24.26
CA GLY A 64 -19.01 -6.63 22.84
C GLY A 64 -17.65 -7.18 22.43
N GLU A 65 -16.61 -6.97 23.24
CA GLU A 65 -15.29 -7.55 23.01
C GLU A 65 -15.32 -9.08 23.07
N GLN A 66 -16.03 -9.66 24.03
CA GLN A 66 -16.17 -11.12 24.10
C GLN A 66 -16.87 -11.66 22.85
N ARG A 67 -17.95 -11.02 22.40
CA ARG A 67 -18.66 -11.42 21.18
C ARG A 67 -17.82 -11.27 19.92
N ALA A 68 -16.97 -10.24 19.84
CA ALA A 68 -16.03 -10.10 18.73
C ALA A 68 -15.00 -11.25 18.71
N LYS A 69 -14.50 -11.67 19.89
CA LYS A 69 -13.64 -12.85 20.03
C LYS A 69 -14.34 -14.13 19.63
N ASP A 70 -15.59 -14.32 20.05
CA ASP A 70 -16.40 -15.50 19.71
C ASP A 70 -16.65 -15.56 18.19
N LEU A 71 -16.89 -14.40 17.54
CA LEU A 71 -17.00 -14.32 16.08
C LEU A 71 -15.70 -14.74 15.38
N CYS A 72 -14.55 -14.27 15.88
CA CYS A 72 -13.25 -14.68 15.37
C CYS A 72 -13.04 -16.20 15.49
N GLN A 73 -13.46 -16.79 16.63
CA GLN A 73 -13.42 -18.23 16.82
C GLN A 73 -14.36 -18.98 15.87
N ALA A 74 -15.53 -18.42 15.55
CA ALA A 74 -16.48 -19.02 14.62
C ALA A 74 -15.94 -19.10 13.18
N PHE A 75 -15.13 -18.13 12.74
CA PHE A 75 -14.41 -18.23 11.47
C PHE A 75 -13.33 -19.33 11.50
N GLY A 76 -12.75 -19.60 12.67
CA GLY A 76 -11.79 -20.68 12.87
C GLY A 76 -10.62 -20.59 11.90
N LYS A 77 -10.47 -21.59 11.03
CA LYS A 77 -9.40 -21.64 10.02
C LYS A 77 -9.75 -20.90 8.72
N GLU A 78 -11.02 -20.58 8.50
CA GLU A 78 -11.53 -19.96 7.28
C GLU A 78 -11.60 -18.43 7.42
N MET A 79 -10.46 -17.83 7.75
CA MET A 79 -10.38 -16.38 7.88
C MET A 79 -10.44 -15.70 6.49
N PRO A 80 -11.15 -14.56 6.36
CA PRO A 80 -11.17 -13.80 5.13
C PRO A 80 -9.76 -13.40 4.68
N GLN A 81 -9.50 -13.53 3.38
CA GLN A 81 -8.21 -13.15 2.78
C GLN A 81 -7.94 -11.64 2.89
N LYS A 82 -9.00 -10.83 2.97
CA LYS A 82 -8.95 -9.38 3.12
C LYS A 82 -10.06 -8.92 4.07
N VAL A 83 -9.75 -7.91 4.88
CA VAL A 83 -10.70 -7.28 5.81
C VAL A 83 -10.78 -5.79 5.47
N PHE A 84 -12.00 -5.30 5.30
CA PHE A 84 -12.29 -3.88 5.09
C PHE A 84 -13.14 -3.38 6.24
N SER A 85 -12.80 -2.21 6.78
CA SER A 85 -13.50 -1.62 7.92
C SER A 85 -13.50 -0.09 7.80
N THR A 86 -14.49 0.55 8.44
CA THR A 86 -14.45 2.00 8.63
C THR A 86 -13.47 2.36 9.74
N ASN A 87 -12.94 3.58 9.71
CA ASN A 87 -11.97 4.04 10.70
C ASN A 87 -12.66 4.57 11.97
N THR A 88 -13.39 3.70 12.68
CA THR A 88 -13.97 3.99 13.99
C THR A 88 -13.45 3.00 15.03
N ARG A 89 -13.40 3.39 16.31
CA ARG A 89 -12.84 2.56 17.38
C ARG A 89 -13.57 1.22 17.48
N ARG A 90 -14.91 1.24 17.49
CA ARG A 90 -15.79 0.06 17.53
C ARG A 90 -15.68 -0.89 16.32
N THR A 91 -15.09 -0.47 15.21
CA THR A 91 -14.94 -1.31 14.00
C THR A 91 -13.50 -1.80 13.79
N LEU A 92 -12.57 -1.34 14.61
CA LEU A 92 -11.17 -1.79 14.65
C LEU A 92 -10.86 -2.69 15.86
N GLN A 93 -11.81 -2.80 16.79
CA GLN A 93 -11.80 -3.68 17.96
C GLN A 93 -12.65 -4.91 17.70
#